data_AF-A0A433BDA8-F1
#
_entry.id   AF-A0A433BDA8-F1
#
_cell.length_a   1.000
_cell.length_b   1.000
_cell.length_c   1.000
_cell.angle_alpha   90.00
_cell.angle_beta   90.00
_cell.angle_gamma   90.00
#
_symmetry.space_group_name_H-M   'P 1'
#
loop_
_entity.id
_entity.type
_entity.pdbx_description
1 polymer ?
#
loop_
_entity_poly.entity_id
_entity_poly.type
_entity_poly.pdbx_seq_one_letter_code
_entity_poly.pdbx_strand_id
1 'polypeptide(L)'
;MLSCWAVAGLVGAQASQPAQPFYATRFERQPSPTELTELGRRLFNEPALSASGRMSCATCHSPQHAYGPANALAVQLGGPDGRLQGLRAVPSLRYRQATPPFSEHFNDSDGNDSIDQGPTGGRTWDGRANSAHEQAEMPLLSPLEMANRSPADVIARLATSPSAGAFRATFGPQVLGQPDKAWKGLLWALEVFQQSPADFYPYNSRYDAFLRGQAQLNAAERRGMALFNDQNKGNCLQCHPGAVKRGAFPEFTDHGLIALGVPRNPAIRANADPAWFDLGLCGPLRTDLQDHPEYCGLFKTPSLRNVAVRQAFFHNGVYHRLEDAVRFYADRDTRPERVYPRSRDGGVKKYDDLPAQYESNVNTEAPFGTGPGGRARLSEADVRDLVAFLRTLTDSDLPAARR
;
A
#
# COMPACT_ATOMS: atom_id res chain seq x y z
N MET A 1 -12.72 38.05 -63.26
CA MET A 1 -13.28 37.35 -62.08
C MET A 1 -12.38 36.15 -61.81
N LEU A 2 -11.64 36.19 -60.70
CA LEU A 2 -10.68 35.15 -60.29
C LEU A 2 -11.41 33.91 -59.76
N SER A 3 -10.99 32.71 -60.18
CA SER A 3 -11.29 31.47 -59.48
C SER A 3 -9.99 30.79 -59.08
N CYS A 4 -9.62 30.92 -57.80
CA CYS A 4 -8.62 30.10 -57.14
C CYS A 4 -9.23 28.73 -56.81
N TRP A 5 -8.59 27.65 -57.26
CA TRP A 5 -8.81 26.30 -56.73
C TRP A 5 -7.71 26.01 -55.70
N ALA A 6 -8.09 25.90 -54.43
CA ALA A 6 -7.20 25.47 -53.36
C ALA A 6 -7.24 23.94 -53.26
N VAL A 7 -6.09 23.30 -53.45
CA VAL A 7 -5.90 21.87 -53.17
C VAL A 7 -5.68 21.71 -51.67
N ALA A 8 -6.69 21.23 -50.95
CA ALA A 8 -6.55 20.87 -49.55
C ALA A 8 -5.84 19.52 -49.45
N GLY A 9 -4.59 19.54 -48.97
CA GLY A 9 -3.84 18.34 -48.61
C GLY A 9 -4.43 17.69 -47.36
N LEU A 10 -4.84 16.43 -47.47
CA LEU A 10 -5.20 15.57 -46.35
C LEU A 10 -3.92 15.21 -45.57
N VAL A 11 -3.75 15.82 -44.39
CA VAL A 11 -2.79 15.34 -43.40
C VAL A 11 -3.41 14.11 -42.74
N GLY A 12 -3.00 12.93 -43.16
CA GLY A 12 -3.41 11.67 -42.53
C GLY A 12 -2.90 11.61 -41.09
N ALA A 13 -3.82 11.53 -40.13
CA ALA A 13 -3.49 11.19 -38.76
C ALA A 13 -2.86 9.78 -38.75
N GLN A 14 -1.58 9.68 -38.41
CA GLN A 14 -0.94 8.39 -38.18
C GLN A 14 -1.55 7.80 -36.90
N ALA A 15 -2.28 6.69 -37.05
CA ALA A 15 -2.72 5.90 -35.92
C ALA A 15 -1.49 5.41 -35.14
N SER A 16 -1.40 5.79 -33.87
CA SER A 16 -0.38 5.29 -32.94
C SER A 16 -0.45 3.77 -32.87
N GLN A 17 0.66 3.09 -33.14
CA GLN A 17 0.73 1.64 -33.00
C GLN A 17 0.38 1.23 -31.55
N PRO A 18 -0.37 0.12 -31.36
CA PRO A 18 -0.68 -0.35 -30.03
C PRO A 18 0.62 -0.70 -29.28
N ALA A 19 0.72 -0.26 -28.03
CA ALA A 19 1.87 -0.55 -27.18
C ALA A 19 2.06 -2.06 -27.04
N GLN A 20 3.30 -2.54 -27.23
CA GLN A 20 3.66 -3.94 -27.01
C GLN A 20 3.40 -4.34 -25.55
N PRO A 21 2.72 -5.48 -25.28
CA PRO A 21 2.48 -5.97 -23.92
C PRO A 21 3.77 -6.04 -23.10
N PHE A 22 3.71 -5.73 -21.80
CA PHE A 22 4.90 -5.61 -20.94
C PHE A 22 5.81 -6.84 -21.02
N TYR A 23 5.23 -8.03 -20.80
CA TYR A 23 5.94 -9.32 -20.79
C TYR A 23 6.28 -9.87 -22.18
N ALA A 24 5.81 -9.25 -23.28
CA ALA A 24 6.17 -9.67 -24.63
C ALA A 24 7.56 -9.17 -25.06
N THR A 25 8.21 -8.36 -24.22
CA THR A 25 9.51 -7.75 -24.50
C THR A 25 10.60 -8.81 -24.64
N ARG A 26 11.30 -8.81 -25.78
CA ARG A 26 12.44 -9.70 -26.04
C ARG A 26 13.77 -9.01 -25.76
N PHE A 27 14.57 -9.63 -24.90
CA PHE A 27 15.94 -9.24 -24.57
C PHE A 27 16.95 -10.10 -25.35
N GLU A 28 18.21 -9.65 -25.43
CA GLU A 28 19.28 -10.45 -26.06
C GLU A 28 19.53 -11.74 -25.28
N ARG A 29 19.42 -11.65 -23.95
CA ARG A 29 19.47 -12.79 -23.04
C ARG A 29 18.15 -12.91 -22.29
N GLN A 30 17.63 -14.13 -22.22
CA GLN A 30 16.50 -14.47 -21.36
C GLN A 30 17.01 -14.77 -19.95
N PRO A 31 16.68 -13.93 -18.95
CA PRO A 31 17.14 -14.15 -17.58
C PRO A 31 16.30 -15.22 -16.89
N SER A 32 16.94 -16.00 -16.01
CA SER A 32 16.22 -16.90 -15.10
C SER A 32 15.53 -16.12 -13.97
N PRO A 33 14.51 -16.71 -13.31
CA PRO A 33 13.90 -16.11 -12.11
C PRO A 33 14.93 -15.77 -11.02
N THR A 34 15.93 -16.63 -10.80
CA THR A 34 17.01 -16.38 -9.83
C THR A 34 17.83 -15.14 -10.19
N GLU A 35 18.17 -14.97 -11.47
CA GLU A 35 18.91 -13.79 -11.93
C GLU A 35 18.09 -12.50 -11.82
N LEU A 36 16.79 -12.57 -12.10
CA LEU A 36 15.88 -11.44 -11.91
C LEU A 36 15.71 -11.09 -10.43
N THR A 37 15.57 -12.08 -9.55
CA THR A 37 15.50 -11.87 -8.09
C THR A 37 16.77 -11.20 -7.56
N GLU A 38 17.94 -11.69 -7.95
CA GLU A 38 19.22 -11.11 -7.48
C GLU A 38 19.49 -9.72 -8.07
N LEU A 39 19.16 -9.49 -9.34
CA LEU A 39 19.23 -8.17 -9.94
C LEU A 39 18.23 -7.21 -9.28
N GLY A 40 16.99 -7.64 -9.08
CA GLY A 40 15.95 -6.85 -8.43
C GLY A 40 16.33 -6.48 -7.00
N ARG A 41 16.92 -7.40 -6.23
CA ARG A 41 17.48 -7.13 -4.89
C ARG A 41 18.55 -6.05 -4.93
N ARG A 42 19.46 -6.09 -5.92
CA ARG A 42 20.49 -5.05 -6.09
C ARG A 42 19.88 -3.70 -6.43
N LEU A 43 18.98 -3.67 -7.41
CA LEU A 43 18.30 -2.45 -7.86
C LEU A 43 17.43 -1.82 -6.76
N PHE A 44 16.77 -2.64 -5.95
CA PHE A 44 16.01 -2.19 -4.79
C PHE A 44 16.86 -1.39 -3.78
N ASN A 45 18.16 -1.67 -3.74
CA ASN A 45 19.13 -1.00 -2.88
C ASN A 45 20.00 0.05 -3.62
N GLU A 46 19.74 0.33 -4.91
CA GLU A 46 20.57 1.21 -5.75
C GLU A 46 20.14 2.69 -5.63
N PRO A 47 20.89 3.55 -4.91
CA PRO A 47 20.49 4.94 -4.71
C PRO A 47 20.64 5.79 -5.97
N ALA A 48 21.45 5.35 -6.95
CA ALA A 48 21.62 6.03 -8.22
C ALA A 48 20.31 6.11 -9.02
N LEU A 49 19.34 5.24 -8.75
CA LEU A 49 18.03 5.28 -9.39
C LEU A 49 17.18 6.48 -8.97
N SER A 50 17.58 7.26 -7.96
CA SER A 50 16.91 8.51 -7.59
C SER A 50 17.58 9.74 -8.21
N ALA A 51 16.80 10.80 -8.41
CA ALA A 51 17.30 12.08 -8.88
C ALA A 51 18.40 12.64 -7.97
N SER A 52 18.23 12.44 -6.66
CA SER A 52 19.18 12.87 -5.62
C SER A 52 20.46 12.04 -5.57
N GLY A 53 20.46 10.83 -6.17
CA GLY A 53 21.54 9.85 -6.07
C GLY A 53 21.75 9.29 -4.65
N ARG A 54 20.82 9.54 -3.72
CA ARG A 54 20.94 9.25 -2.29
C ARG A 54 19.82 8.37 -1.73
N MET A 55 18.79 8.09 -2.53
CA MET A 55 17.61 7.32 -2.13
C MET A 55 17.43 6.09 -3.03
N SER A 56 17.12 4.95 -2.41
CA SER A 56 16.69 3.73 -3.08
C SER A 56 15.32 3.29 -2.54
N CYS A 57 14.76 2.20 -3.08
CA CYS A 57 13.53 1.61 -2.53
C CYS A 57 13.70 1.25 -1.05
N ALA A 58 14.87 0.71 -0.69
CA ALA A 58 15.22 0.31 0.67
C ALA A 58 15.30 1.48 1.68
N THR A 59 15.43 2.73 1.21
CA THR A 59 15.38 3.91 2.08
C THR A 59 14.02 4.04 2.78
N CYS A 60 12.92 3.75 2.05
CA CYS A 60 11.57 3.78 2.58
C CYS A 60 11.05 2.39 3.00
N HIS A 61 11.60 1.33 2.41
CA HIS A 61 11.19 -0.06 2.60
C HIS A 61 12.36 -0.91 3.11
N SER A 62 12.71 -0.74 4.38
CA SER A 62 13.87 -1.41 4.99
C SER A 62 13.60 -2.91 5.20
N PRO A 63 14.49 -3.80 4.72
CA PRO A 63 14.36 -5.24 4.98
C PRO A 63 14.30 -5.59 6.48
N GLN A 64 14.98 -4.83 7.33
CA GLN A 64 15.01 -5.01 8.79
C GLN A 64 13.70 -4.58 9.49
N HIS A 65 12.77 -3.98 8.75
CA HIS A 65 11.49 -3.47 9.24
C HIS A 65 10.33 -4.01 8.38
N ALA A 66 10.40 -5.28 7.99
CA ALA A 66 9.41 -5.95 7.14
C ALA A 66 9.19 -5.24 5.80
N TYR A 67 10.23 -4.67 5.20
CA TYR A 67 10.10 -3.81 4.02
C TYR A 67 9.10 -2.66 4.21
N GLY A 68 8.99 -2.14 5.43
CA GLY A 68 8.33 -0.88 5.79
C GLY A 68 9.36 0.17 6.23
N PRO A 69 8.89 1.36 6.67
CA PRO A 69 9.78 2.43 7.10
C PRO A 69 10.51 2.08 8.40
N ALA A 70 11.80 2.40 8.46
CA ALA A 70 12.65 2.20 9.65
C ALA A 70 12.51 3.30 10.72
N ASN A 71 11.57 4.23 10.53
CA ASN A 71 11.36 5.41 11.36
C ASN A 71 9.88 5.62 11.65
N ALA A 72 9.59 6.57 12.55
CA ALA A 72 8.23 6.91 12.98
C ALA A 72 7.62 8.08 12.19
N LEU A 73 8.17 8.46 11.03
CA LEU A 73 7.57 9.54 10.25
C LEU A 73 6.18 9.11 9.74
N ALA A 74 5.21 10.01 9.86
CA ALA A 74 3.87 9.78 9.30
C ALA A 74 3.92 9.53 7.79
N VAL A 75 4.78 10.26 7.10
CA VAL A 75 5.03 10.18 5.66
C VAL A 75 6.53 10.43 5.42
N GLN A 76 7.12 9.75 4.43
CA GLN A 76 8.57 9.82 4.18
C GLN A 76 8.97 11.10 3.44
N LEU A 77 10.26 11.43 3.51
CA LEU A 77 10.86 12.55 2.79
C LEU A 77 11.59 12.05 1.54
N GLY A 78 11.39 12.72 0.42
CA GLY A 78 12.04 12.48 -0.87
C GLY A 78 12.21 13.76 -1.66
N GLY A 79 12.05 13.68 -2.98
CA GLY A 79 12.35 14.78 -3.87
C GLY A 79 13.83 14.85 -4.28
N PRO A 80 14.17 15.80 -5.18
CA PRO A 80 15.52 15.91 -5.73
C PRO A 80 16.60 16.21 -4.67
N ASP A 81 16.23 16.83 -3.55
CA ASP A 81 17.12 17.15 -2.44
C ASP A 81 16.87 16.31 -1.17
N GLY A 82 15.82 15.48 -1.16
CA GLY A 82 15.43 14.65 -0.01
C GLY A 82 14.61 15.38 1.06
N ARG A 83 14.01 16.53 0.75
CA ARG A 83 13.27 17.37 1.72
C ARG A 83 11.77 17.47 1.45
N LEU A 84 11.28 16.98 0.32
CA LEU A 84 9.86 17.03 -0.02
C LEU A 84 9.12 15.92 0.71
N GLN A 85 7.97 16.25 1.27
CA GLN A 85 7.18 15.30 2.03
C GLN A 85 6.22 14.54 1.13
N GLY A 86 6.18 13.21 1.27
CA GLY A 86 5.14 12.38 0.65
C GLY A 86 3.75 12.65 1.21
N LEU A 87 2.74 12.00 0.65
CA LEU A 87 1.33 12.25 0.98
C LEU A 87 0.70 11.13 1.82
N ARG A 88 1.29 9.94 1.83
CA ARG A 88 0.79 8.77 2.56
C ARG A 88 1.90 8.03 3.29
N ALA A 89 1.54 7.37 4.37
CA ALA A 89 2.41 6.49 5.13
C ALA A 89 2.87 5.34 4.24
N VAL A 90 4.14 4.96 4.36
CA VAL A 90 4.70 3.87 3.57
C VAL A 90 4.25 2.52 4.15
N PRO A 91 3.54 1.66 3.38
CA PRO A 91 3.16 0.34 3.85
C PRO A 91 4.34 -0.64 3.81
N SER A 92 4.23 -1.74 4.56
CA SER A 92 5.10 -2.90 4.35
C SER A 92 4.82 -3.54 2.97
N LEU A 93 5.90 -3.94 2.28
CA LEU A 93 5.83 -4.72 1.04
C LEU A 93 5.71 -6.24 1.26
N ARG A 94 5.83 -6.72 2.51
CA ARG A 94 5.63 -8.14 2.81
C ARG A 94 4.16 -8.52 2.60
N TYR A 95 3.95 -9.78 2.18
CA TYR A 95 2.64 -10.39 2.00
C TYR A 95 1.76 -9.65 0.99
N ARG A 96 2.32 -9.33 -0.17
CA ARG A 96 1.65 -8.65 -1.31
C ARG A 96 1.64 -9.48 -2.59
N GLN A 97 2.19 -10.70 -2.54
CA GLN A 97 2.34 -11.59 -3.69
C GLN A 97 0.99 -11.98 -4.29
N ALA A 98 -0.05 -12.12 -3.46
CA ALA A 98 -1.40 -12.50 -3.89
C ALA A 98 -2.34 -11.31 -4.12
N THR A 99 -1.85 -10.05 -4.04
CA THR A 99 -2.71 -8.88 -4.30
C THR A 99 -3.21 -8.90 -5.75
N PRO A 100 -4.54 -9.03 -5.97
CA PRO A 100 -5.09 -9.06 -7.32
C PRO A 100 -5.00 -7.68 -7.97
N PRO A 101 -5.10 -7.60 -9.31
CA PRO A 101 -5.39 -6.34 -10.00
C PRO A 101 -6.65 -5.68 -9.43
N PHE A 102 -6.78 -4.38 -9.60
CA PHE A 102 -7.97 -3.67 -9.14
C PHE A 102 -9.21 -4.12 -9.93
N SER A 103 -10.33 -4.29 -9.24
CA SER A 103 -11.67 -4.45 -9.80
C SER A 103 -12.67 -3.67 -8.97
N GLU A 104 -13.60 -2.96 -9.61
CA GLU A 104 -14.72 -2.30 -8.92
C GLU A 104 -15.76 -3.30 -8.41
N HIS A 105 -15.86 -4.44 -9.08
CA HIS A 105 -16.82 -5.50 -8.78
C HIS A 105 -16.05 -6.79 -8.56
N PHE A 106 -15.91 -7.22 -7.30
CA PHE A 106 -15.23 -8.46 -6.95
C PHE A 106 -16.21 -9.44 -6.34
N ASN A 107 -16.31 -10.62 -6.93
CA ASN A 107 -17.09 -11.72 -6.42
C ASN A 107 -16.11 -12.79 -5.90
N ASP A 108 -16.17 -13.11 -4.60
CA ASP A 108 -15.37 -14.21 -4.07
C ASP A 108 -15.89 -15.53 -4.64
N SER A 109 -14.97 -16.37 -5.10
CA SER A 109 -15.30 -17.66 -5.73
C SER A 109 -15.57 -18.76 -4.69
N ASP A 110 -16.19 -18.37 -3.57
CA ASP A 110 -16.60 -19.25 -2.46
C ASP A 110 -17.97 -19.91 -2.71
N GLY A 111 -18.40 -19.95 -3.97
CA GLY A 111 -19.62 -20.65 -4.40
C GLY A 111 -20.88 -19.80 -4.31
N ASN A 112 -20.76 -18.53 -3.95
CA ASN A 112 -21.84 -17.54 -4.06
C ASN A 112 -21.35 -16.29 -4.80
N ASP A 113 -21.03 -16.46 -6.08
CA ASP A 113 -20.55 -15.40 -6.99
C ASP A 113 -21.59 -14.29 -7.26
N SER A 114 -22.73 -14.29 -6.55
CA SER A 114 -23.80 -13.30 -6.66
C SER A 114 -23.65 -12.10 -5.70
N ILE A 115 -22.74 -12.16 -4.73
CA ILE A 115 -22.50 -11.07 -3.77
C ILE A 115 -21.24 -10.30 -4.17
N ASP A 116 -21.46 -9.14 -4.79
CA ASP A 116 -20.42 -8.15 -5.04
C ASP A 116 -19.86 -7.61 -3.73
N GLN A 117 -18.56 -7.77 -3.53
CA GLN A 117 -17.82 -7.25 -2.38
C GLN A 117 -17.36 -5.80 -2.59
N GLY A 118 -17.67 -5.22 -3.76
CA GLY A 118 -17.25 -3.89 -4.16
C GLY A 118 -15.76 -3.81 -4.52
N PRO A 119 -15.19 -2.59 -4.50
CA PRO A 119 -13.83 -2.35 -4.96
C PRO A 119 -12.80 -3.18 -4.19
N THR A 120 -11.99 -3.95 -4.93
CA THR A 120 -11.01 -4.88 -4.38
C THR A 120 -9.73 -4.85 -5.20
N GLY A 121 -8.62 -5.21 -4.57
CA GLY A 121 -7.35 -5.41 -5.25
C GLY A 121 -6.57 -4.12 -5.42
N GLY A 122 -5.74 -4.10 -6.45
CA GLY A 122 -4.80 -3.02 -6.69
C GLY A 122 -3.72 -2.91 -5.60
N ARG A 123 -2.62 -2.26 -5.97
CA ARG A 123 -1.49 -1.91 -5.11
C ARG A 123 -1.59 -0.44 -4.71
N THR A 124 -0.78 -0.08 -3.71
CA THR A 124 -0.86 1.21 -2.99
C THR A 124 -2.12 1.32 -2.14
N TRP A 125 -2.33 2.48 -1.48
CA TRP A 125 -3.46 2.70 -0.58
C TRP A 125 -4.81 2.94 -1.27
N ASP A 126 -4.82 3.34 -2.54
CA ASP A 126 -6.03 3.62 -3.34
C ASP A 126 -6.23 2.64 -4.51
N GLY A 127 -5.44 1.56 -4.54
CA GLY A 127 -5.54 0.53 -5.58
C GLY A 127 -5.09 0.95 -6.98
N ARG A 128 -4.51 2.13 -7.19
CA ARG A 128 -4.24 2.69 -8.54
C ARG A 128 -3.17 1.97 -9.40
N ALA A 129 -2.55 0.91 -8.88
CA ALA A 129 -1.57 0.11 -9.63
C ALA A 129 -2.01 -1.36 -9.69
N ASN A 130 -2.17 -1.91 -10.89
CA ASN A 130 -2.68 -3.25 -11.12
C ASN A 130 -1.62 -4.34 -11.00
N SER A 131 -0.34 -3.98 -11.16
CA SER A 131 0.80 -4.89 -11.12
C SER A 131 1.93 -4.37 -10.23
N ALA A 132 2.87 -5.24 -9.87
CA ALA A 132 4.02 -4.81 -9.06
C ALA A 132 4.99 -3.94 -9.87
N HIS A 133 5.13 -4.17 -11.18
CA HIS A 133 5.91 -3.29 -12.05
C HIS A 133 5.27 -1.90 -12.22
N GLU A 134 3.94 -1.79 -12.34
CA GLU A 134 3.24 -0.48 -12.34
C GLU A 134 3.47 0.24 -11.01
N GLN A 135 3.37 -0.48 -9.88
CA GLN A 135 3.66 0.10 -8.57
C GLN A 135 5.12 0.56 -8.45
N ALA A 136 6.08 -0.20 -8.99
CA ALA A 136 7.50 0.13 -8.93
C ALA A 136 7.88 1.34 -9.79
N GLU A 137 7.13 1.61 -10.86
CA GLU A 137 7.29 2.82 -11.70
C GLU A 137 6.94 4.10 -10.93
N MET A 138 5.88 4.08 -10.13
CA MET A 138 5.38 5.28 -9.43
C MET A 138 6.45 6.00 -8.57
N PRO A 139 7.18 5.34 -7.66
CA PRO A 139 8.18 6.01 -6.82
C PRO A 139 9.36 6.56 -7.63
N LEU A 140 9.74 5.89 -8.73
CA LEU A 140 10.83 6.32 -9.60
C LEU A 140 10.54 7.69 -10.21
N LEU A 141 9.28 7.96 -10.57
CA LEU A 141 8.87 9.19 -11.27
C LEU A 141 8.18 10.22 -10.36
N SER A 142 7.73 9.83 -9.18
CA SER A 142 7.06 10.74 -8.24
C SER A 142 8.01 11.87 -7.79
N PRO A 143 7.62 13.15 -7.97
CA PRO A 143 8.45 14.29 -7.57
C PRO A 143 8.63 14.40 -6.06
N LEU A 144 7.78 13.75 -5.27
CA LEU A 144 7.85 13.72 -3.80
C LEU A 144 8.69 12.55 -3.27
N GLU A 145 9.13 11.64 -4.15
CA GLU A 145 9.84 10.40 -3.79
C GLU A 145 11.21 10.35 -4.47
N MET A 146 11.42 9.54 -5.51
CA MET A 146 12.74 9.44 -6.17
C MET A 146 12.97 10.53 -7.21
N ALA A 147 11.92 11.24 -7.63
CA ALA A 147 11.94 12.50 -8.37
C ALA A 147 12.70 12.53 -9.69
N ASN A 148 12.80 11.39 -10.39
CA ASN A 148 13.36 11.39 -11.73
C ASN A 148 12.41 12.05 -12.72
N ARG A 149 12.98 12.65 -13.77
CA ARG A 149 12.22 13.41 -14.76
C ARG A 149 11.46 12.53 -15.75
N SER A 150 12.00 11.34 -16.03
CA SER A 150 11.43 10.39 -17.00
C SER A 150 12.05 9.00 -16.84
N PRO A 151 11.43 7.96 -17.42
CA PRO A 151 12.03 6.63 -17.54
C PRO A 151 13.45 6.64 -18.13
N ALA A 152 13.67 7.46 -19.17
CA ALA A 152 14.98 7.57 -19.81
C ALA A 152 16.06 8.16 -18.87
N ASP A 153 15.69 9.10 -17.99
CA ASP A 153 16.60 9.66 -16.98
C ASP A 153 17.05 8.58 -15.97
N VAL A 154 16.12 7.71 -15.55
CA VAL A 154 16.44 6.57 -14.67
C VAL A 154 17.39 5.61 -15.35
N ILE A 155 17.15 5.28 -16.64
CA ILE A 155 18.03 4.36 -17.37
C ILE A 155 19.42 4.97 -17.62
N ALA A 156 19.51 6.27 -17.89
CA ALA A 156 20.80 6.95 -18.01
C ALA A 156 21.60 6.86 -16.69
N ARG A 157 20.94 7.04 -15.55
CA ARG A 157 21.56 6.88 -14.22
C ARG A 157 22.00 5.45 -13.97
N LEU A 158 21.13 4.47 -14.25
CA LEU A 158 21.43 3.03 -14.16
C LEU A 158 22.63 2.66 -15.04
N ALA A 159 22.75 3.25 -16.24
CA ALA A 159 23.86 2.98 -17.16
C ALA A 159 25.24 3.36 -16.61
N THR A 160 25.27 4.31 -15.68
CA THR A 160 26.47 4.79 -14.98
C THR A 160 26.59 4.30 -13.53
N SER A 161 25.62 3.53 -13.04
CA SER A 161 25.60 3.07 -11.63
C SER A 161 26.45 1.80 -11.43
N PRO A 162 26.77 1.45 -10.17
CA PRO A 162 27.40 0.17 -9.84
C PRO A 162 26.62 -1.06 -10.36
N SER A 163 25.29 -0.95 -10.52
CA SER A 163 24.43 -2.02 -11.02
C SER A 163 24.46 -2.21 -12.55
N ALA A 164 25.09 -1.31 -13.31
CA ALA A 164 25.13 -1.37 -14.78
C ALA A 164 25.71 -2.70 -15.32
N GLY A 165 26.77 -3.20 -14.67
CA GLY A 165 27.42 -4.46 -15.05
C GLY A 165 26.49 -5.67 -14.87
N ALA A 166 25.83 -5.75 -13.70
CA ALA A 166 24.86 -6.80 -13.42
C ALA A 166 23.67 -6.74 -14.39
N PHE A 167 23.17 -5.55 -14.69
CA PHE A 167 22.06 -5.37 -15.62
C PHE A 167 22.38 -5.87 -17.04
N ARG A 168 23.58 -5.54 -17.56
CA ARG A 168 24.07 -6.08 -18.84
C ARG A 168 24.26 -7.59 -18.80
N ALA A 169 24.75 -8.14 -17.70
CA ALA A 169 24.93 -9.59 -17.55
C ALA A 169 23.58 -10.35 -17.58
N THR A 170 22.52 -9.76 -17.02
CA THR A 170 21.18 -10.36 -16.96
C THR A 170 20.44 -10.27 -18.30
N PHE A 171 20.42 -9.10 -18.95
CA PHE A 171 19.57 -8.87 -20.14
C PHE A 171 20.33 -8.80 -21.48
N GLY A 172 21.66 -8.69 -21.45
CA GLY A 172 22.52 -8.56 -22.63
C GLY A 172 23.35 -7.27 -22.66
N PRO A 173 24.50 -7.27 -23.36
CA PRO A 173 25.44 -6.15 -23.35
C PRO A 173 24.86 -4.86 -23.95
N GLN A 174 23.88 -4.93 -24.86
CA GLN A 174 23.32 -3.78 -25.56
C GLN A 174 22.07 -3.22 -24.87
N VAL A 175 21.55 -3.86 -23.83
CA VAL A 175 20.26 -3.50 -23.21
C VAL A 175 20.22 -2.04 -22.73
N LEU A 176 21.30 -1.54 -22.14
CA LEU A 176 21.38 -0.16 -21.62
C LEU A 176 21.49 0.90 -22.74
N GLY A 177 21.72 0.48 -23.98
CA GLY A 177 21.59 1.32 -25.17
C GLY A 177 20.17 1.35 -25.75
N GLN A 178 19.22 0.63 -25.15
CA GLN A 178 17.82 0.53 -25.59
C GLN A 178 16.88 0.95 -24.44
N PRO A 179 16.67 2.27 -24.22
CA PRO A 179 16.02 2.79 -23.01
C PRO A 179 14.67 2.17 -22.67
N ASP A 180 13.79 1.97 -23.66
CA ASP A 180 12.46 1.38 -23.44
C ASP A 180 12.55 -0.08 -22.98
N LYS A 181 13.50 -0.86 -23.52
CA LYS A 181 13.72 -2.24 -23.08
C LYS A 181 14.37 -2.28 -21.70
N ALA A 182 15.36 -1.42 -21.45
CA ALA A 182 15.99 -1.31 -20.15
C ALA A 182 14.99 -0.91 -19.06
N TRP A 183 14.06 0.00 -19.36
CA TRP A 183 12.96 0.37 -18.47
C TRP A 183 12.12 -0.84 -18.06
N LYS A 184 11.65 -1.60 -19.05
CA LYS A 184 10.89 -2.83 -18.77
C LYS A 184 11.71 -3.87 -18.02
N GLY A 185 12.99 -4.03 -18.34
CA GLY A 185 13.90 -4.94 -17.61
C GLY A 185 14.11 -4.54 -16.15
N LEU A 186 14.25 -3.23 -15.88
CA LEU A 186 14.35 -2.67 -14.52
C LEU A 186 13.08 -3.00 -13.71
N LEU A 187 11.91 -2.66 -14.24
CA LEU A 187 10.65 -2.89 -13.55
C LEU A 187 10.37 -4.39 -13.38
N TRP A 188 10.71 -5.23 -14.36
CA TRP A 188 10.53 -6.67 -14.29
C TRP A 188 11.41 -7.31 -13.21
N ALA A 189 12.68 -6.89 -13.10
CA ALA A 189 13.56 -7.35 -12.03
C ALA A 189 13.03 -6.97 -10.63
N LEU A 190 12.54 -5.72 -10.46
CA LEU A 190 11.93 -5.27 -9.20
C LEU A 190 10.65 -6.05 -8.86
N GLU A 191 9.82 -6.34 -9.86
CA GLU A 191 8.61 -7.14 -9.69
C GLU A 191 8.95 -8.57 -9.26
N VAL A 192 9.87 -9.25 -9.96
CA VAL A 192 10.23 -10.64 -9.62
C VAL A 192 10.90 -10.72 -8.25
N PHE A 193 11.74 -9.75 -7.87
CA PHE A 193 12.29 -9.70 -6.53
C PHE A 193 11.22 -9.63 -5.44
N GLN A 194 10.16 -8.83 -5.65
CA GLN A 194 9.02 -8.75 -4.72
C GLN A 194 8.16 -10.04 -4.66
N GLN A 195 8.42 -10.99 -5.56
CA GLN A 195 7.88 -12.36 -5.53
C GLN A 195 8.87 -13.36 -4.92
N SER A 196 9.88 -12.91 -4.15
CA SER A 196 10.78 -13.81 -3.42
C SER A 196 10.14 -14.26 -2.10
N PRO A 197 9.86 -15.58 -1.92
CA PRO A 197 9.28 -16.07 -0.67
C PRO A 197 10.16 -15.81 0.55
N ALA A 198 11.48 -15.94 0.39
CA ALA A 198 12.44 -15.75 1.46
C ALA A 198 12.45 -14.30 2.01
N ASP A 199 12.11 -13.33 1.16
CA ASP A 199 12.16 -11.91 1.50
C ASP A 199 10.80 -11.36 1.92
N PHE A 200 9.76 -11.71 1.18
CA PHE A 200 8.48 -11.00 1.23
C PHE A 200 7.35 -11.79 1.91
N TYR A 201 7.41 -13.11 1.96
CA TYR A 201 6.32 -13.92 2.52
C TYR A 201 6.82 -15.23 3.15
N PRO A 202 7.63 -15.16 4.21
CA PRO A 202 8.25 -16.34 4.82
C PRO A 202 7.26 -17.21 5.63
N TYR A 203 6.10 -16.68 6.04
CA TYR A 203 5.08 -17.41 6.82
C TYR A 203 5.66 -18.13 8.07
N ASN A 204 6.55 -17.43 8.78
CA ASN A 204 7.34 -17.96 9.89
C ASN A 204 7.03 -17.29 11.24
N SER A 205 5.94 -16.51 11.33
CA SER A 205 5.52 -15.87 12.58
C SER A 205 5.10 -16.91 13.63
N ARG A 206 4.97 -16.46 14.89
CA ARG A 206 4.47 -17.33 15.97
C ARG A 206 3.02 -17.78 15.72
N TYR A 207 2.22 -16.94 15.06
CA TYR A 207 0.88 -17.34 14.63
C TYR A 207 0.91 -18.44 13.56
N ASP A 208 1.86 -18.37 12.62
CA ASP A 208 2.02 -19.42 11.62
C ASP A 208 2.44 -20.76 12.26
N ALA A 209 3.32 -20.71 13.27
CA ALA A 209 3.66 -21.89 14.07
C ALA A 209 2.45 -22.44 14.85
N PHE A 210 1.59 -21.56 15.39
CA PHE A 210 0.33 -21.96 16.03
C PHE A 210 -0.62 -22.65 15.04
N LEU A 211 -0.80 -22.09 13.83
CA LEU A 211 -1.62 -22.70 12.77
C LEU A 211 -1.11 -24.09 12.35
N ARG A 212 0.20 -24.33 12.45
CA ARG A 212 0.81 -25.65 12.20
C ARG A 212 0.78 -26.60 13.41
N GLY A 213 0.21 -26.19 14.55
CA GLY A 213 0.25 -26.97 15.79
C GLY A 213 1.64 -27.07 16.43
N GLN A 214 2.58 -26.21 16.03
CA GLN A 214 3.98 -26.20 16.48
C GLN A 214 4.23 -25.22 17.64
N ALA A 215 3.27 -24.34 17.94
CA ALA A 215 3.33 -23.39 19.05
C ALA A 215 1.98 -23.23 19.72
N GLN A 216 1.97 -22.75 20.96
CA GLN A 216 0.74 -22.37 21.66
C GLN A 216 0.71 -20.85 21.86
N LEU A 217 -0.49 -20.28 21.68
CA LEU A 217 -0.79 -18.92 22.11
C LEU A 217 -0.98 -18.89 23.62
N ASN A 218 -0.46 -17.86 24.29
CA ASN A 218 -0.67 -17.64 25.71
C ASN A 218 -2.11 -17.15 25.97
N ALA A 219 -2.48 -16.98 27.24
CA ALA A 219 -3.85 -16.61 27.61
C ALA A 219 -4.31 -15.27 27.00
N ALA A 220 -3.45 -14.25 26.96
CA ALA A 220 -3.79 -12.95 26.38
C ALA A 220 -3.93 -13.01 24.86
N GLU A 221 -3.01 -13.69 24.19
CA GLU A 221 -3.04 -13.91 22.73
C GLU A 221 -4.29 -14.69 22.30
N ARG A 222 -4.70 -15.71 23.08
CA ARG A 222 -5.94 -16.45 22.80
C ARG A 222 -7.20 -15.60 22.98
N ARG A 223 -7.26 -14.77 24.03
CA ARG A 223 -8.37 -13.82 24.22
C ARG A 223 -8.40 -12.79 23.08
N GLY A 224 -7.24 -12.27 22.69
CA GLY A 224 -7.12 -11.35 21.55
C GLY A 224 -7.61 -11.95 20.24
N MET A 225 -7.22 -13.20 19.95
CA MET A 225 -7.69 -13.92 18.77
C MET A 225 -9.22 -14.15 18.80
N ALA A 226 -9.78 -14.48 19.96
CA ALA A 226 -11.22 -14.63 20.11
C ALA A 226 -11.95 -13.29 19.86
N LEU A 227 -11.45 -12.19 20.43
CA LEU A 227 -11.99 -10.84 20.20
C LEU A 227 -11.90 -10.40 18.73
N PHE A 228 -10.82 -10.76 18.05
CA PHE A 228 -10.58 -10.46 16.64
C PHE A 228 -11.62 -11.13 15.73
N ASN A 229 -12.02 -12.36 16.07
CA ASN A 229 -12.98 -13.17 15.31
C ASN A 229 -14.46 -12.92 15.69
N ASP A 230 -14.72 -12.31 16.84
CA ASP A 230 -16.08 -12.10 17.35
C ASP A 230 -16.75 -10.90 16.66
N GLN A 231 -17.79 -11.18 15.88
CA GLN A 231 -18.59 -10.22 15.11
C GLN A 231 -19.32 -9.18 15.97
N ASN A 232 -19.57 -9.48 17.24
CA ASN A 232 -20.21 -8.56 18.18
C ASN A 232 -19.19 -7.70 18.93
N LYS A 233 -17.90 -8.05 18.86
CA LYS A 233 -16.78 -7.39 19.52
C LYS A 233 -15.92 -6.64 18.52
N GLY A 234 -14.77 -7.21 18.14
CA GLY A 234 -13.79 -6.57 17.27
C GLY A 234 -14.18 -6.65 15.81
N ASN A 235 -14.89 -7.72 15.40
CA ASN A 235 -15.32 -7.98 14.02
C ASN A 235 -14.19 -7.82 12.97
N CYS A 236 -12.94 -7.95 13.40
CA CYS A 236 -11.77 -7.59 12.59
C CYS A 236 -11.62 -8.56 11.41
N LEU A 237 -12.05 -9.82 11.60
CA LEU A 237 -12.00 -10.89 10.61
C LEU A 237 -12.72 -10.55 9.30
N GLN A 238 -13.75 -9.70 9.31
CA GLN A 238 -14.51 -9.37 8.10
C GLN A 238 -13.62 -8.76 7.02
N CYS A 239 -12.77 -7.80 7.41
CA CYS A 239 -11.82 -7.17 6.49
C CYS A 239 -10.42 -7.83 6.55
N HIS A 240 -10.08 -8.45 7.69
CA HIS A 240 -8.77 -9.04 7.93
C HIS A 240 -8.87 -10.56 8.16
N PRO A 241 -9.23 -11.35 7.14
CA PRO A 241 -9.38 -12.80 7.24
C PRO A 241 -8.11 -13.47 7.76
N GLY A 242 -8.26 -14.22 8.87
CA GLY A 242 -7.16 -14.82 9.63
C GLY A 242 -7.12 -16.35 9.60
N ALA A 243 -7.98 -17.00 8.81
CA ALA A 243 -8.03 -18.46 8.72
C ALA A 243 -7.22 -18.99 7.52
N VAL A 244 -6.71 -20.22 7.63
CA VAL A 244 -6.16 -20.93 6.46
C VAL A 244 -7.30 -21.25 5.49
N LYS A 245 -7.20 -20.76 4.25
CA LYS A 245 -8.19 -20.99 3.18
C LYS A 245 -7.50 -21.72 2.03
N ARG A 246 -8.06 -22.87 1.62
CA ARG A 246 -7.54 -23.69 0.50
C ARG A 246 -6.04 -24.01 0.60
N GLY A 247 -5.54 -24.23 1.82
CA GLY A 247 -4.12 -24.52 2.09
C GLY A 247 -3.20 -23.29 2.13
N ALA A 248 -3.69 -22.09 1.82
CA ALA A 248 -2.94 -20.85 1.93
C ALA A 248 -3.03 -20.26 3.34
N PHE A 249 -1.89 -19.80 3.85
CA PHE A 249 -1.83 -19.06 5.12
C PHE A 249 -2.46 -17.67 4.95
N PRO A 250 -3.12 -17.14 5.98
CA PRO A 250 -3.85 -15.88 5.89
C PRO A 250 -2.91 -14.68 5.74
N GLU A 251 -3.22 -13.76 4.83
CA GLU A 251 -2.50 -12.47 4.73
C GLU A 251 -3.08 -11.41 5.67
N PHE A 252 -4.21 -11.68 6.35
CA PHE A 252 -4.94 -10.71 7.18
C PHE A 252 -5.38 -9.47 6.40
N THR A 253 -5.89 -9.68 5.19
CA THR A 253 -6.49 -8.66 4.33
C THR A 253 -7.39 -9.39 3.32
N ASP A 254 -8.57 -8.83 3.08
CA ASP A 254 -9.49 -9.19 1.99
C ASP A 254 -9.14 -8.47 0.68
N HIS A 255 -8.16 -7.56 0.72
CA HIS A 255 -7.80 -6.62 -0.34
C HIS A 255 -8.88 -5.62 -0.74
N GLY A 256 -10.00 -5.55 -0.03
CA GLY A 256 -11.07 -4.59 -0.23
C GLY A 256 -10.64 -3.16 0.09
N LEU A 257 -11.48 -2.19 -0.26
CA LEU A 257 -11.28 -0.78 0.08
C LEU A 257 -12.44 -0.27 0.92
N ILE A 258 -12.13 0.45 2.00
CA ILE A 258 -13.12 0.88 2.99
C ILE A 258 -12.81 2.26 3.54
N ALA A 259 -13.85 3.05 3.84
CA ALA A 259 -13.71 4.31 4.56
C ALA A 259 -13.88 4.10 6.07
N LEU A 260 -12.80 4.28 6.82
CA LEU A 260 -12.82 4.20 8.29
C LEU A 260 -13.06 5.55 8.97
N GLY A 261 -12.83 6.66 8.26
CA GLY A 261 -12.91 8.01 8.82
C GLY A 261 -11.82 8.29 9.87
N VAL A 262 -10.59 7.88 9.61
CA VAL A 262 -9.44 8.17 10.50
C VAL A 262 -9.20 9.69 10.61
N PRO A 263 -8.71 10.20 11.75
CA PRO A 263 -8.56 11.64 11.95
C PRO A 263 -7.49 12.23 11.04
N ARG A 264 -7.64 13.52 10.75
CA ARG A 264 -6.71 14.28 9.91
C ARG A 264 -5.35 14.38 10.57
N ASN A 265 -4.29 14.13 9.80
CA ASN A 265 -2.92 14.26 10.32
C ASN A 265 -2.34 15.66 10.04
N PRO A 266 -2.20 16.55 11.05
CA PRO A 266 -1.62 17.88 10.84
C PRO A 266 -0.11 17.85 10.54
N ALA A 267 0.58 16.71 10.73
CA ALA A 267 1.99 16.57 10.40
C ALA A 267 2.25 16.43 8.89
N ILE A 268 1.21 16.20 8.07
CA ILE A 268 1.32 16.18 6.61
C ILE A 268 1.16 17.62 6.10
N ARG A 269 2.17 18.12 5.40
CA ARG A 269 2.24 19.50 4.89
C ARG A 269 1.11 19.83 3.91
N ALA A 270 0.68 18.86 3.10
CA ALA A 270 -0.47 19.04 2.22
C ALA A 270 -1.76 19.38 3.01
N ASN A 271 -1.89 18.86 4.24
CA ASN A 271 -3.04 19.16 5.10
C ASN A 271 -3.07 20.59 5.65
N ALA A 272 -2.00 21.37 5.47
CA ALA A 272 -1.98 22.79 5.81
C ALA A 272 -2.92 23.61 4.91
N ASP A 273 -3.19 23.11 3.69
CA ASP A 273 -4.32 23.60 2.90
C ASP A 273 -5.61 22.93 3.41
N PRO A 274 -6.56 23.69 3.99
CA PRO A 274 -7.81 23.12 4.48
C PRO A 274 -8.74 22.60 3.37
N ALA A 275 -8.50 22.96 2.10
CA ALA A 275 -9.25 22.45 0.96
C ALA A 275 -8.68 21.13 0.41
N TRP A 276 -7.46 20.76 0.81
CA TRP A 276 -6.84 19.52 0.36
C TRP A 276 -7.33 18.33 1.19
N PHE A 277 -7.81 17.29 0.51
CA PHE A 277 -8.19 16.01 1.11
C PHE A 277 -7.62 14.87 0.28
N ASP A 278 -7.08 13.86 0.96
CA ASP A 278 -6.78 12.58 0.33
C ASP A 278 -8.05 11.74 0.35
N LEU A 279 -8.69 11.60 -0.81
CA LEU A 279 -9.97 10.90 -0.94
C LEU A 279 -9.78 9.41 -1.27
N GLY A 280 -8.54 8.90 -1.24
CA GLY A 280 -8.25 7.50 -1.47
C GLY A 280 -8.60 7.07 -2.89
N LEU A 281 -9.52 6.12 -3.01
CA LEU A 281 -9.93 5.49 -4.26
C LEU A 281 -10.44 6.50 -5.31
N CYS A 282 -11.15 7.56 -4.90
CA CYS A 282 -11.65 8.59 -5.83
C CYS A 282 -10.64 9.74 -6.10
N GLY A 283 -9.41 9.66 -5.57
CA GLY A 283 -8.35 10.63 -5.84
C GLY A 283 -7.77 11.34 -4.62
N PRO A 284 -7.01 12.43 -4.80
CA PRO A 284 -6.57 13.01 -6.07
C PRO A 284 -5.39 12.27 -6.72
N LEU A 285 -4.78 11.29 -6.03
CA LEU A 285 -3.65 10.51 -6.56
C LEU A 285 -4.06 9.45 -7.58
N ARG A 286 -5.32 9.04 -7.54
CA ARG A 286 -5.99 8.21 -8.54
C ARG A 286 -6.92 9.11 -9.36
N THR A 287 -6.90 8.97 -10.69
CA THR A 287 -7.60 9.90 -11.60
C THR A 287 -8.68 9.22 -12.44
N ASP A 288 -8.65 7.90 -12.56
CA ASP A 288 -9.61 7.12 -13.37
C ASP A 288 -10.97 6.91 -12.67
N LEU A 289 -11.07 7.17 -11.36
CA LEU A 289 -12.31 6.98 -10.57
C LEU A 289 -12.78 8.25 -9.85
N GLN A 290 -12.37 9.43 -10.32
CA GLN A 290 -12.71 10.71 -9.70
C GLN A 290 -14.21 11.04 -9.73
N ASP A 291 -14.95 10.46 -10.66
CA ASP A 291 -16.39 10.70 -10.86
C ASP A 291 -17.28 9.73 -10.05
N HIS A 292 -16.69 8.95 -9.14
CA HIS A 292 -17.37 8.00 -8.25
C HIS A 292 -17.41 8.53 -6.80
N PRO A 293 -18.38 9.38 -6.43
CA PRO A 293 -18.46 9.96 -5.09
C PRO A 293 -18.62 8.91 -3.99
N GLU A 294 -19.21 7.76 -4.27
CA GLU A 294 -19.34 6.60 -3.36
C GLU A 294 -17.99 5.96 -2.99
N TYR A 295 -16.94 6.23 -3.77
CA TYR A 295 -15.57 5.73 -3.51
C TYR A 295 -14.70 6.72 -2.73
N CYS A 296 -15.20 7.92 -2.47
CA CYS A 296 -14.42 8.92 -1.75
C CYS A 296 -14.25 8.54 -0.28
N GLY A 297 -12.99 8.54 0.18
CA GLY A 297 -12.58 8.13 1.52
C GLY A 297 -12.22 6.65 1.64
N LEU A 298 -12.39 5.85 0.57
CA LEU A 298 -12.05 4.42 0.59
C LEU A 298 -10.54 4.23 0.44
N PHE A 299 -9.95 3.46 1.36
CA PHE A 299 -8.56 3.03 1.28
C PHE A 299 -8.46 1.52 1.43
N LYS A 300 -7.47 0.93 0.77
CA LYS A 300 -7.21 -0.49 0.80
C LYS A 300 -6.94 -1.00 2.21
N THR A 301 -7.64 -2.06 2.60
CA THR A 301 -7.41 -2.83 3.81
C THR A 301 -5.99 -3.43 3.78
N PRO A 302 -5.06 -2.99 4.64
CA PRO A 302 -3.69 -3.49 4.62
C PRO A 302 -3.59 -4.88 5.28
N SER A 303 -2.59 -5.67 4.87
CA SER A 303 -2.20 -6.85 5.66
C SER A 303 -1.82 -6.44 7.09
N LEU A 304 -2.24 -7.24 8.08
CA LEU A 304 -1.83 -7.07 9.48
C LEU A 304 -0.59 -7.87 9.85
N ARG A 305 0.01 -8.62 8.92
CA ARG A 305 1.31 -9.26 9.17
C ARG A 305 2.36 -8.19 9.40
N ASN A 306 3.23 -8.43 10.39
CA ASN A 306 4.25 -7.48 10.83
C ASN A 306 3.71 -6.12 11.32
N VAL A 307 2.42 -6.00 11.64
CA VAL A 307 1.84 -4.72 12.09
C VAL A 307 2.51 -4.19 13.37
N ALA A 308 2.99 -5.08 14.24
CA ALA A 308 3.58 -4.71 15.52
C ALA A 308 5.00 -4.11 15.44
N VAL A 309 5.68 -4.19 14.29
CA VAL A 309 6.98 -3.54 14.10
C VAL A 309 6.87 -2.17 13.41
N ARG A 310 5.66 -1.79 12.99
CA ARG A 310 5.40 -0.47 12.39
C ARG A 310 5.43 0.63 13.44
N GLN A 311 5.83 1.82 13.00
CA GLN A 311 5.92 3.02 13.85
C GLN A 311 4.95 4.13 13.42
N ALA A 312 4.20 3.93 12.33
CA ALA A 312 3.12 4.80 11.85
C ALA A 312 1.98 3.95 11.28
N PHE A 313 0.74 4.28 11.65
CA PHE A 313 -0.47 3.50 11.36
C PHE A 313 -1.49 4.28 10.52
N PHE A 314 -2.33 3.55 9.79
CA PHE A 314 -3.23 4.03 8.74
C PHE A 314 -2.53 4.66 7.52
N HIS A 315 -3.32 5.12 6.54
CA HIS A 315 -2.81 5.66 5.28
C HIS A 315 -2.09 7.00 5.46
N ASN A 316 -2.43 7.78 6.49
CA ASN A 316 -1.86 9.10 6.78
C ASN A 316 -0.87 9.09 7.96
N GLY A 317 -0.62 7.93 8.59
CA GLY A 317 0.37 7.82 9.66
C GLY A 317 0.03 8.58 10.95
N VAL A 318 -1.25 8.85 11.22
CA VAL A 318 -1.70 9.71 12.34
C VAL A 318 -1.43 9.12 13.73
N TYR A 319 -1.35 7.79 13.85
CA TYR A 319 -0.98 7.13 15.11
C TYR A 319 0.42 6.53 15.04
N HIS A 320 1.09 6.50 16.19
CA HIS A 320 2.47 6.01 16.34
C HIS A 320 2.62 4.84 17.32
N ARG A 321 1.51 4.35 17.89
CA ARG A 321 1.49 3.13 18.70
C ARG A 321 0.38 2.21 18.19
N LEU A 322 0.66 0.91 18.18
CA LEU A 322 -0.32 -0.10 17.74
C LEU A 322 -1.57 -0.06 18.62
N GLU A 323 -1.40 0.16 19.92
CA GLU A 323 -2.48 0.30 20.89
C GLU A 323 -3.42 1.45 20.55
N ASP A 324 -2.90 2.58 20.05
CA ASP A 324 -3.74 3.72 19.67
C ASP A 324 -4.49 3.43 18.36
N ALA A 325 -3.83 2.75 17.41
CA ALA A 325 -4.47 2.33 16.18
C ALA A 325 -5.61 1.31 16.42
N VAL A 326 -5.45 0.39 17.37
CA VAL A 326 -6.53 -0.52 17.78
C VAL A 326 -7.60 0.22 18.59
N ARG A 327 -7.21 1.13 19.49
CA ARG A 327 -8.16 1.91 20.30
C ARG A 327 -9.05 2.83 19.45
N PHE A 328 -8.56 3.33 18.32
CA PHE A 328 -9.38 4.06 17.35
C PHE A 328 -10.71 3.34 17.07
N TYR A 329 -10.67 2.02 16.82
CA TYR A 329 -11.87 1.23 16.54
C TYR A 329 -12.85 1.15 17.72
N ALA A 330 -12.37 1.28 18.96
CA ALA A 330 -13.20 1.32 20.16
C ALA A 330 -13.84 2.71 20.38
N ASP A 331 -13.09 3.78 20.07
CA ASP A 331 -13.42 5.15 20.49
C ASP A 331 -14.13 5.97 19.42
N ARG A 332 -13.92 5.66 18.13
CA ARG A 332 -14.37 6.49 16.99
C ARG A 332 -15.80 7.02 17.11
N ASP A 333 -16.74 6.15 17.44
CA ASP A 333 -18.16 6.50 17.50
C ASP A 333 -18.68 6.70 18.93
N THR A 334 -18.09 6.03 19.93
CA THR A 334 -18.55 6.08 21.33
C THR A 334 -17.97 7.23 22.13
N ARG A 335 -16.72 7.59 21.84
CA ARG A 335 -15.91 8.63 22.47
C ARG A 335 -15.21 9.49 21.40
N PRO A 336 -15.96 10.06 20.43
CA PRO A 336 -15.38 10.76 19.29
C PRO A 336 -14.49 11.94 19.70
N GLU A 337 -14.71 12.53 20.88
CA GLU A 337 -13.89 13.61 21.45
C GLU A 337 -12.44 13.19 21.77
N ARG A 338 -12.15 11.88 21.80
CA ARG A 338 -10.80 11.32 21.94
C ARG A 338 -10.10 11.09 20.60
N VAL A 339 -10.85 11.11 19.51
CA VAL A 339 -10.38 10.77 18.16
C VAL A 339 -10.26 12.02 17.30
N TYR A 340 -11.25 12.90 17.36
CA TYR A 340 -11.39 14.05 16.47
C TYR A 340 -11.27 15.37 17.22
N PRO A 341 -10.86 16.46 16.53
CA PRO A 341 -10.77 17.78 17.13
C PRO A 341 -12.15 18.32 17.52
N ARG A 342 -12.15 19.22 18.51
CA ARG A 342 -13.34 20.01 18.85
C ARG A 342 -13.49 21.19 17.91
N SER A 343 -14.72 21.47 17.50
CA SER A 343 -15.10 22.69 16.79
C SER A 343 -15.18 23.88 17.76
N ARG A 344 -15.24 25.09 17.20
CA ARG A 344 -15.25 26.36 17.98
C ARG A 344 -16.46 26.51 18.90
N ASP A 345 -17.57 25.87 18.55
CA ASP A 345 -18.82 25.81 19.32
C ASP A 345 -18.81 24.70 20.40
N GLY A 346 -17.70 23.98 20.57
CA GLY A 346 -17.54 22.92 21.56
C GLY A 346 -17.95 21.52 21.10
N GLY A 347 -18.54 21.40 19.89
CA GLY A 347 -18.86 20.13 19.24
C GLY A 347 -17.63 19.33 18.85
N VAL A 348 -17.82 18.08 18.40
CA VAL A 348 -16.74 17.24 17.87
C VAL A 348 -16.89 17.17 16.35
N LYS A 349 -15.85 17.55 15.61
CA LYS A 349 -15.84 17.47 14.14
C LYS A 349 -15.46 16.05 13.72
N LYS A 350 -16.42 15.12 13.71
CA LYS A 350 -16.18 13.76 13.23
C LYS A 350 -15.67 13.77 11.79
N TYR A 351 -14.87 12.76 11.45
CA TYR A 351 -14.37 12.54 10.10
C TYR A 351 -13.68 13.77 9.50
N ASP A 352 -12.87 14.47 10.32
CA ASP A 352 -12.25 15.75 9.96
C ASP A 352 -11.27 15.72 8.78
N ASP A 353 -10.93 14.52 8.29
CA ASP A 353 -10.14 14.25 7.08
C ASP A 353 -10.98 13.82 5.87
N LEU A 354 -12.30 14.06 5.89
CA LEU A 354 -13.19 13.76 4.77
C LEU A 354 -14.21 14.91 4.60
N PRO A 355 -14.47 15.39 3.36
CA PRO A 355 -15.54 16.36 3.11
C PRO A 355 -16.91 15.84 3.54
N ALA A 356 -17.74 16.72 4.09
CA ALA A 356 -19.06 16.38 4.66
C ALA A 356 -19.98 15.60 3.69
N GLN A 357 -19.93 15.91 2.40
CA GLN A 357 -20.72 15.23 1.36
C GLN A 357 -20.36 13.74 1.18
N TYR A 358 -19.21 13.28 1.67
CA TYR A 358 -18.75 11.90 1.57
C TYR A 358 -18.80 11.15 2.91
N GLU A 359 -19.24 11.79 3.99
CA GLU A 359 -19.30 11.15 5.32
C GLU A 359 -20.22 9.92 5.35
N SER A 360 -21.21 9.85 4.45
CA SER A 360 -22.07 8.67 4.28
C SER A 360 -21.34 7.41 3.83
N ASN A 361 -20.14 7.56 3.26
CA ASN A 361 -19.32 6.42 2.80
C ASN A 361 -18.61 5.72 3.97
N VAL A 362 -18.53 6.37 5.15
CA VAL A 362 -17.80 5.84 6.30
C VAL A 362 -18.51 4.61 6.87
N ASN A 363 -17.78 3.51 7.00
CA ASN A 363 -18.30 2.25 7.54
C ASN A 363 -18.81 2.41 8.98
N THR A 364 -20.03 1.94 9.25
CA THR A 364 -20.69 1.94 10.55
C THR A 364 -20.90 0.55 11.15
N GLU A 365 -20.46 -0.52 10.48
CA GLU A 365 -20.54 -1.88 10.99
C GLU A 365 -19.66 -2.10 12.22
N ALA A 366 -19.93 -3.16 13.01
CA ALA A 366 -19.14 -3.49 14.19
C ALA A 366 -17.62 -3.51 13.84
N PRO A 367 -16.73 -2.97 14.70
CA PRO A 367 -16.94 -2.57 16.09
C PRO A 367 -17.60 -1.19 16.27
N PHE A 368 -17.95 -0.52 15.17
CA PHE A 368 -18.56 0.79 15.15
C PHE A 368 -20.08 0.75 15.38
N GLY A 369 -20.76 1.88 15.11
CA GLY A 369 -22.22 1.92 15.04
C GLY A 369 -22.93 2.02 16.39
N THR A 370 -22.19 2.19 17.48
CA THR A 370 -22.74 2.61 18.78
C THR A 370 -22.46 4.11 18.92
N GLY A 371 -23.50 4.94 18.86
CA GLY A 371 -23.36 6.39 18.86
C GLY A 371 -22.70 6.97 20.12
N PRO A 372 -22.53 8.30 20.21
CA PRO A 372 -21.86 8.95 21.34
C PRO A 372 -22.48 8.57 22.69
N GLY A 373 -21.65 8.19 23.67
CA GLY A 373 -22.12 7.71 24.98
C GLY A 373 -22.67 6.28 24.99
N GLY A 374 -22.69 5.59 23.84
CA GLY A 374 -22.98 4.17 23.75
C GLY A 374 -21.90 3.29 24.38
N ARG A 375 -22.23 2.03 24.68
CA ARG A 375 -21.26 1.08 25.24
C ARG A 375 -20.26 0.65 24.16
N ALA A 376 -19.00 1.04 24.31
CA ALA A 376 -17.90 0.54 23.47
C ALA A 376 -17.88 -0.99 23.45
N ARG A 377 -17.82 -1.57 22.26
CA ARG A 377 -17.75 -3.03 22.06
C ARG A 377 -16.44 -3.60 22.59
N LEU A 378 -15.37 -2.80 22.53
CA LEU A 378 -14.03 -3.12 23.04
C LEU A 378 -13.69 -2.28 24.26
N SER A 379 -13.28 -2.93 25.35
CA SER A 379 -12.69 -2.30 26.53
C SER A 379 -11.18 -2.09 26.36
N GLU A 380 -10.54 -1.33 27.27
CA GLU A 380 -9.07 -1.22 27.28
C GLU A 380 -8.36 -2.56 27.53
N ALA A 381 -9.00 -3.49 28.24
CA ALA A 381 -8.47 -4.85 28.40
C ALA A 381 -8.54 -5.61 27.06
N ASP A 382 -9.65 -5.47 26.33
CA ASP A 382 -9.82 -6.06 25.00
C ASP A 382 -8.79 -5.50 24.01
N VAL A 383 -8.52 -4.18 24.04
CA VAL A 383 -7.46 -3.56 23.23
C VAL A 383 -6.10 -4.17 23.52
N ARG A 384 -5.73 -4.36 24.80
CA ARG A 384 -4.44 -4.98 25.17
C ARG A 384 -4.34 -6.44 24.70
N ASP A 385 -5.42 -7.20 24.83
CA ASP A 385 -5.44 -8.60 24.37
C ASP A 385 -5.38 -8.69 22.83
N LEU A 386 -6.10 -7.82 22.10
CA LEU A 386 -5.99 -7.71 20.64
C LEU A 386 -4.57 -7.38 20.20
N VAL A 387 -3.92 -6.43 20.87
CA VAL A 387 -2.52 -6.09 20.58
C VAL A 387 -1.58 -7.26 20.88
N ALA A 388 -1.82 -8.01 21.96
CA ALA A 388 -1.07 -9.23 22.24
C ALA A 388 -1.21 -10.25 21.10
N PHE A 389 -2.42 -10.44 20.56
CA PHE A 389 -2.64 -11.29 19.39
C PHE A 389 -1.93 -10.75 18.14
N LEU A 390 -2.06 -9.47 17.80
CA LEU A 390 -1.42 -8.87 16.62
C LEU A 390 0.11 -8.96 16.65
N ARG A 391 0.73 -8.93 17.84
CA ARG A 391 2.16 -9.15 18.02
C ARG A 391 2.61 -10.55 17.59
N THR A 392 1.72 -11.55 17.61
CA THR A 392 2.01 -12.92 17.14
C THR A 392 2.16 -13.03 15.62
N LEU A 393 1.71 -12.02 14.87
CA LEU A 393 1.78 -11.94 13.41
C LEU A 393 3.12 -11.38 12.89
N THR A 394 4.11 -11.23 13.78
CA THR A 394 5.45 -10.74 13.45
C THR A 394 6.33 -11.90 12.99
N ASP A 395 6.92 -11.78 11.81
CA ASP A 395 7.87 -12.74 11.26
C ASP A 395 9.08 -12.91 12.17
N SER A 396 9.64 -14.13 12.21
CA SER A 396 10.68 -14.49 13.19
C SER A 396 12.05 -13.89 12.89
N ASP A 397 12.27 -13.37 11.69
CA ASP A 397 13.50 -12.70 11.29
C ASP A 397 13.54 -11.21 11.66
N LEU A 398 12.43 -10.68 12.17
CA LEU A 398 12.31 -9.28 12.60
C LEU A 398 12.59 -9.12 14.09
N PRO A 399 13.06 -7.94 14.53
CA PRO A 399 13.23 -7.67 15.95
C PRO A 399 11.89 -7.83 16.68
N ALA A 400 11.96 -8.36 17.91
CA ALA A 400 10.79 -8.45 18.77
C ALA A 400 10.13 -7.06 18.90
N ALA A 401 8.80 -7.00 18.75
CA ALA A 401 8.05 -5.76 18.85
C ALA A 401 8.40 -5.01 20.14
N ARG A 402 8.65 -3.69 20.02
CA ARG A 402 8.94 -2.84 21.19
C ARG A 402 7.72 -2.88 22.12
N ARG A 403 7.96 -3.08 23.42
CA ARG A 403 6.91 -3.32 24.42
C ARG A 403 6.05 -2.10 24.69
#